data_AF-A0A3N9TTP4-F1
#
_entry.id   AF-A0A3N9TTP4-F1
#
_cell.length_a   1.000
_cell.length_b   1.000
_cell.length_c   1.000
_cell.angle_alpha   90.00
_cell.angle_beta   90.00
_cell.angle_gamma   90.00
#
_symmetry.space_group_name_H-M   'P 1'
#
loop_
_entity.id
_entity.type
_entity.pdbx_description
1 polymer ?
#
loop_
_entity_poly.entity_id
_entity_poly.type
_entity_poly.pdbx_seq_one_letter_code
_entity_poly.pdbx_strand_id
1 'polypeptide(L)' 'MINIVIGGLIFGYTIYALARYIKKSKQGKCGGCDLEKSCDSDKSTPF' A
#
# COMPACT_ATOMS: atom_id res chain seq x y z
N MET A 1 27.36 -19.39 3.57
CA MET A 1 25.99 -19.40 3.00
C MET A 1 24.96 -18.67 3.88
N ILE A 2 24.95 -18.86 5.20
CA ILE A 2 23.97 -18.22 6.12
C ILE A 2 23.90 -16.68 6.02
N ASN A 3 25.04 -16.02 5.81
CA ASN A 3 25.11 -14.56 5.75
C ASN A 3 24.36 -13.97 4.54
N ILE A 4 24.40 -14.68 3.40
CA ILE A 4 23.69 -14.28 2.18
C ILE A 4 22.18 -14.45 2.38
N VAL A 5 21.77 -15.52 3.08
CA VAL A 5 20.36 -15.77 3.41
C VAL A 5 19.82 -14.71 4.35
N ILE A 6 20.56 -14.35 5.40
CA ILE A 6 20.20 -13.27 6.32
C ILE A 6 20.10 -11.92 5.58
N GLY A 7 21.09 -11.60 4.74
CA GLY A 7 21.09 -10.35 3.98
C GLY A 7 19.92 -10.26 3.00
N GLY A 8 19.62 -11.35 2.29
CA GLY A 8 18.50 -11.45 1.37
C GLY A 8 17.14 -11.38 2.06
N LEU A 9 17.00 -11.94 3.27
CA LEU A 9 15.76 -11.83 4.06
C LEU A 9 15.49 -10.40 4.51
N ILE A 10 16.51 -9.68 4.97
CA ILE A 10 16.36 -8.29 5.40
C ILE A 10 16.02 -7.39 4.21
N PHE A 11 16.76 -7.49 3.10
CA PHE A 11 16.49 -6.71 1.89
C PHE A 11 15.16 -7.09 1.25
N GLY A 12 14.83 -8.37 1.18
CA GLY A 12 13.55 -8.85 0.65
C GLY A 12 12.38 -8.36 1.49
N TYR A 13 12.48 -8.43 2.81
CA TYR A 13 11.42 -7.98 3.71
C TYR A 13 11.24 -6.46 3.69
N THR A 14 12.33 -5.69 3.65
CA THR A 14 12.24 -4.22 3.56
C THR A 14 11.62 -3.78 2.23
N ILE A 15 12.01 -4.37 1.10
CA ILE A 15 11.39 -4.11 -0.21
C ILE A 15 9.91 -4.52 -0.20
N TYR A 16 9.59 -5.70 0.32
CA TYR A 16 8.21 -6.18 0.43
C TYR A 16 7.34 -5.27 1.31
N ALA A 17 7.85 -4.88 2.47
CA ALA A 17 7.18 -4.00 3.42
C ALA A 17 6.93 -2.64 2.79
N LEU A 18 7.93 -2.05 2.13
CA LEU A 18 7.80 -0.77 1.41
C LEU A 18 6.80 -0.89 0.24
N ALA A 19 6.86 -1.95 -0.57
CA ALA A 19 5.90 -2.17 -1.65
C ALA A 19 4.47 -2.32 -1.13
N ARG A 20 4.28 -3.02 0.01
CA ARG A 20 2.99 -3.15 0.69
C ARG A 20 2.53 -1.82 1.25
N TYR A 21 3.42 -1.05 1.87
CA TYR A 21 3.13 0.27 2.41
C TYR A 21 2.78 1.26 1.31
N ILE A 22 3.49 1.22 0.18
CA ILE A 22 3.21 2.03 -1.00
C ILE A 22 1.89 1.59 -1.65
N LYS A 23 1.58 0.29 -1.72
CA LYS A 23 0.28 -0.18 -2.23
C LYS A 23 -0.86 0.30 -1.34
N LYS A 24 -0.66 0.25 -0.02
CA LYS A 24 -1.60 0.79 0.99
C LYS A 24 -1.66 2.32 0.98
N SER A 25 -0.56 2.99 0.64
CA SER A 25 -0.47 4.45 0.49
C SER A 25 -1.02 4.94 -0.84
N LYS A 26 -1.01 4.10 -1.90
CA LYS A 26 -1.64 4.37 -3.21
C LYS A 26 -3.15 4.15 -3.18
N GLN A 27 -3.69 3.46 -2.17
CA GLN A 27 -5.10 3.62 -1.77
C GLN A 27 -5.40 5.06 -1.26
N GLY A 28 -4.38 5.93 -1.19
CA GLY A 28 -4.52 7.36 -1.03
C GLY A 28 -5.22 7.75 0.27
N LYS A 29 -5.87 8.91 0.25
CA LYS A 29 -6.66 9.49 1.36
C LYS A 29 -7.86 8.61 1.80
N CYS A 30 -8.08 7.46 1.17
CA CYS A 30 -9.15 6.50 1.43
C CYS A 30 -8.67 5.10 1.89
N GLY A 31 -7.36 4.83 1.99
CA GLY A 31 -6.84 3.49 2.37
C GLY A 31 -7.09 3.04 3.82
N GLY A 32 -7.72 3.90 4.63
CA GLY A 32 -8.26 3.59 5.96
C GLY A 32 -9.75 3.88 6.11
N CYS A 33 -10.42 4.26 5.02
CA CYS A 33 -11.86 4.46 5.02
C CYS A 33 -12.53 3.19 4.48
N ASP A 34 -13.49 2.64 5.23
CA ASP A 34 -14.55 1.72 4.74
C ASP A 34 -15.31 2.30 3.51
N LEU A 35 -15.08 3.58 3.23
CA LEU A 35 -15.67 4.42 2.22
C LEU A 35 -14.98 4.36 0.84
N GLU A 36 -14.17 3.34 0.54
CA GLU A 36 -13.67 3.10 -0.84
C GLU A 36 -14.85 2.89 -1.82
N LYS A 37 -16.00 2.44 -1.31
CA LYS A 37 -17.25 2.24 -2.06
C LYS A 37 -18.01 3.55 -2.36
N SER A 38 -17.88 4.59 -1.54
CA SER A 38 -18.65 5.84 -1.72
C SER A 38 -17.85 6.95 -2.40
N CYS A 39 -16.52 6.86 -2.46
CA CYS A 39 -15.69 7.90 -3.07
C CYS A 39 -15.68 7.88 -4.62
N ASP A 40 -16.16 6.79 -5.23
CA ASP A 40 -16.45 6.72 -6.68
C ASP A 40 -17.82 7.34 -7.03
N SER A 41 -18.73 7.48 -6.05
CA SER A 41 -20.10 7.96 -6.27
C SER A 41 -20.27 9.49 -6.18
N ASP A 42 -19.24 10.24 -5.77
CA ASP A 42 -19.28 11.71 -5.65
C ASP A 42 -18.35 12.43 -6.63
N LYS A 43 -18.14 11.84 -7.82
CA LYS A 43 -17.57 12.53 -9.00
C LYS A 43 -18.65 13.00 -9.97
N SER A 44 -19.93 12.92 -9.59
CA SER A 44 -21.07 13.36 -10.40
C SER A 44 -22.10 14.11 -9.57
N THR A 45 -21.69 15.18 -8.89
CA THR A 45 -22.61 16.24 -8.46
C THR A 45 -22.16 17.57 -9.08
N PRO A 46 -22.73 17.95 -10.24
CA PRO A 46 -22.70 19.34 -10.69
C PRO A 46 -23.55 20.20 -9.74
N PHE A 47 -22.89 21.01 -8.93
CA PHE A 47 -23.45 22.25 -8.39
C PHE A 47 -22.53 23.40 -8.81
#